data_AF-A0A238Y1Y9-F1
#
_entry.id   AF-A0A238Y1Y9-F1
#
_cell.length_a   1.000
_cell.length_b   1.000
_cell.length_c   1.000
_cell.angle_alpha   90.00
_cell.angle_beta   90.00
_cell.angle_gamma   90.00
#
_symmetry.space_group_name_H-M   'P 1'
#
loop_
_entity.id
_entity.type
_entity.pdbx_description
1 polymer ?
#
loop_
_entity_poly.entity_id
_entity_poly.type
_entity_poly.pdbx_seq_one_letter_code
_entity_poly.pdbx_strand_id
1 'polypeptide(L)'
;MPEISNDKTTAHAYPPKEIYNAWGEHAEELNMSISQYIIRMVESGRKNINMEDSSSDTLRELLQQRATLSRQVERQRDRIKDLERQLEQTSQSEIASFVTENPGVQTPVIIQHVADTVPGRVAGHLDALEGSLIERRDSGYYPINADERSEMSQSAPDKIQ
;
A
#
# COMPACT_ATOMS: atom_id res chain seq x y z
N MET A 1 31.65 -32.38 -24.81
CA MET A 1 30.25 -31.99 -25.10
C MET A 1 29.36 -32.80 -24.16
N PRO A 2 28.38 -32.21 -23.46
CA PRO A 2 27.55 -33.00 -22.53
C PRO A 2 26.61 -33.91 -23.33
N GLU A 3 26.68 -35.19 -23.05
CA GLU A 3 25.89 -36.23 -23.72
C GLU A 3 24.44 -36.16 -23.28
N ILE A 4 23.54 -36.00 -24.25
CA ILE A 4 22.11 -36.14 -24.01
C ILE A 4 21.84 -37.64 -23.85
N SER A 5 21.25 -38.04 -22.72
CA SER A 5 20.92 -39.43 -22.37
C SER A 5 20.40 -40.23 -23.57
N ASN A 6 20.90 -41.45 -23.76
CA ASN A 6 20.55 -42.30 -24.91
C ASN A 6 19.15 -42.92 -24.79
N ASP A 7 18.48 -42.75 -23.64
CA ASP A 7 17.10 -43.17 -23.40
C ASP A 7 16.14 -42.03 -23.79
N LYS A 8 15.67 -42.04 -25.05
CA LYS A 8 14.81 -41.00 -25.63
C LYS A 8 13.55 -41.60 -26.21
N THR A 9 12.41 -40.97 -25.94
CA THR A 9 11.11 -41.28 -26.57
C THR A 9 10.68 -40.17 -27.51
N THR A 10 10.07 -40.51 -28.64
CA THR A 10 9.55 -39.54 -29.60
C THR A 10 8.36 -38.78 -29.02
N ALA A 11 8.40 -37.45 -29.13
CA ALA A 11 7.28 -36.57 -28.84
C ALA A 11 6.98 -35.68 -30.05
N HIS A 12 5.70 -35.47 -30.34
CA HIS A 12 5.25 -34.57 -31.40
C HIS A 12 4.64 -33.31 -30.79
N ALA A 13 4.99 -32.15 -31.36
CA ALA A 13 4.44 -30.86 -30.98
C ALA A 13 4.18 -30.03 -32.24
N TYR A 14 3.25 -29.07 -32.14
CA TYR A 14 2.82 -28.23 -33.26
C TYR A 14 2.97 -26.75 -32.91
N PRO A 15 4.21 -26.22 -32.86
CA PRO A 15 4.43 -24.79 -32.68
C PRO A 15 4.01 -24.01 -33.93
N PRO A 16 3.61 -22.73 -33.78
CA PRO A 16 3.50 -21.81 -34.91
C PRO A 16 4.79 -21.75 -35.74
N LYS A 17 4.67 -21.59 -37.06
CA LYS A 17 5.82 -21.61 -37.98
C LYS A 17 6.87 -20.55 -37.65
N GLU A 18 6.45 -19.36 -37.27
CA GLU A 18 7.33 -18.24 -36.92
C GLU A 18 8.24 -18.61 -35.73
N ILE A 19 7.66 -19.24 -34.72
CA ILE A 19 8.39 -19.67 -33.52
C ILE A 19 9.36 -20.81 -33.85
N TYR A 20 8.94 -21.77 -34.67
CA TYR A 20 9.80 -22.87 -35.10
C TYR A 20 11.01 -22.37 -35.90
N ASN A 21 10.81 -21.40 -36.79
CA ASN A 21 11.89 -20.79 -37.56
C ASN A 21 12.89 -20.06 -36.66
N ALA A 22 12.41 -19.26 -35.70
CA ALA A 22 13.26 -18.59 -34.73
C ALA A 22 14.10 -19.58 -33.91
N TRP A 23 13.53 -20.72 -33.53
CA TRP A 23 14.29 -21.79 -32.86
C TRP A 23 15.37 -22.40 -33.76
N GLY A 24 15.12 -22.49 -35.06
CA GLY A 24 16.13 -22.90 -36.04
C GLY A 24 17.30 -21.93 -36.10
N GLU A 25 17.02 -20.63 -36.22
CA GLU A 25 18.05 -19.58 -36.23
C GLU A 25 18.91 -19.60 -34.97
N HIS A 26 18.30 -19.73 -33.79
CA HIS A 26 19.05 -19.84 -32.53
C HIS A 26 19.82 -21.15 -32.39
N ALA A 27 19.32 -22.26 -32.94
CA ALA A 27 20.05 -23.52 -32.93
C ALA A 27 21.32 -23.43 -33.81
N GLU A 28 21.24 -22.74 -34.94
CA GLU A 28 22.37 -22.46 -35.83
C GLU A 28 23.41 -21.57 -35.14
N GLU A 29 22.98 -20.49 -34.48
CA GLU A 29 23.85 -19.61 -33.70
C GLU A 29 24.66 -20.38 -32.63
N LEU A 30 24.01 -21.37 -32.00
CA LEU A 30 24.60 -22.20 -30.96
C LEU A 30 25.28 -23.47 -31.49
N ASN A 31 25.40 -23.63 -32.81
CA ASN A 31 26.01 -24.78 -33.49
C ASN A 31 25.43 -26.14 -33.03
N MET A 32 24.11 -26.24 -32.92
CA MET A 32 23.41 -27.48 -32.53
C MET A 32 22.21 -27.78 -33.41
N SER A 33 21.70 -29.01 -33.35
CA SER A 33 20.47 -29.34 -34.06
C SER A 33 19.26 -28.71 -33.36
N ILE A 34 18.21 -28.42 -34.14
CA ILE A 34 16.97 -27.87 -33.60
C ILE A 34 16.34 -28.77 -32.52
N SER A 35 16.47 -30.10 -32.66
CA SER A 35 16.02 -31.05 -31.64
C SER A 35 16.78 -30.91 -30.33
N GLN A 36 18.10 -30.69 -30.37
CA GLN A 36 18.92 -30.46 -29.18
C GLN A 36 18.61 -29.12 -28.53
N TYR A 37 18.37 -28.08 -29.35
CA TYR A 37 17.96 -26.77 -28.87
C TYR A 37 16.61 -26.83 -28.14
N ILE A 38 15.61 -27.50 -28.73
CA ILE A 38 14.29 -27.71 -28.12
C ILE A 38 14.42 -28.47 -26.80
N ILE A 39 15.22 -29.55 -26.76
CA ILE A 39 15.45 -30.31 -25.51
C ILE A 39 16.02 -29.40 -24.43
N ARG A 40 17.06 -28.62 -24.73
CA ARG A 40 17.69 -27.71 -23.77
C ARG A 40 16.76 -26.59 -23.30
N MET A 41 15.96 -26.04 -24.21
CA MET A 41 14.96 -25.03 -23.88
C MET A 41 13.89 -25.60 -22.95
N VAL A 42 13.41 -26.81 -23.20
CA VAL A 42 12.43 -27.50 -22.34
C VAL A 42 13.05 -27.86 -20.99
N GLU A 43 14.29 -28.35 -20.95
CA GLU A 43 15.01 -28.62 -19.71
C GLU A 43 15.23 -27.36 -18.88
N SER A 44 15.61 -26.25 -19.53
CA SER A 44 15.83 -24.95 -18.88
C SER A 44 14.51 -24.34 -18.43
N GLY A 45 13.47 -24.43 -19.26
CA GLY A 45 12.10 -24.06 -18.93
C GLY A 45 11.62 -24.83 -17.71
N ARG A 46 11.78 -26.16 -17.67
CA ARG A 46 11.41 -26.98 -16.51
C ARG A 46 12.20 -26.60 -15.24
N LYS A 47 13.49 -26.27 -15.34
CA LYS A 47 14.29 -25.80 -14.20
C LYS A 47 13.76 -24.46 -13.66
N ASN A 48 13.36 -23.55 -14.54
CA ASN A 48 12.77 -22.26 -14.16
C ASN A 48 11.31 -22.39 -13.70
N ILE A 49 10.59 -23.39 -14.21
CA ILE A 49 9.19 -23.74 -13.91
C ILE A 49 9.08 -24.80 -12.80
N ASN A 50 10.14 -25.06 -12.03
CA ASN A 50 9.98 -25.66 -10.69
C ASN A 50 9.28 -24.62 -9.78
N MET A 51 8.02 -24.41 -10.11
CA MET A 51 7.11 -23.33 -9.79
C MET A 51 5.87 -23.93 -9.12
N GLU A 52 6.02 -25.10 -8.49
CA GLU A 52 5.07 -25.62 -7.50
C GLU A 52 5.11 -24.82 -6.20
N ASP A 53 6.15 -24.02 -5.97
CA ASP A 53 6.36 -23.28 -4.71
C ASP A 53 5.96 -21.79 -4.76
N SER A 54 5.87 -21.17 -5.95
CA SER A 54 5.78 -19.69 -6.04
C SER A 54 4.41 -19.12 -6.41
N SER A 55 3.39 -19.94 -6.66
CA SER A 55 2.05 -19.46 -7.06
C SER A 55 0.98 -19.63 -5.97
N SER A 56 1.01 -20.72 -5.21
CA SER A 56 0.09 -20.96 -4.09
C SER A 56 0.45 -20.15 -2.85
N ASP A 57 1.74 -20.09 -2.51
CA ASP A 57 2.22 -19.40 -1.31
C ASP A 57 2.14 -17.88 -1.47
N THR A 58 2.45 -17.35 -2.66
CA THR A 58 2.29 -15.92 -2.95
C THR A 58 0.82 -15.47 -2.94
N LEU A 59 -0.10 -16.30 -3.45
CA LEU A 59 -1.53 -15.98 -3.41
C LEU A 59 -2.09 -16.04 -1.98
N ARG A 60 -1.64 -17.02 -1.18
CA ARG A 60 -2.01 -17.12 0.25
C ARG A 60 -1.46 -15.95 1.05
N GLU A 61 -0.22 -15.55 0.80
CA GLU A 61 0.41 -14.39 1.43
C GLU A 61 -0.33 -13.09 1.08
N LEU A 62 -0.69 -12.88 -0.19
CA LEU A 62 -1.47 -11.72 -0.63
C LEU A 62 -2.85 -11.68 0.01
N LEU A 63 -3.55 -12.81 0.13
CA LEU A 63 -4.83 -12.89 0.85
C LEU A 63 -4.67 -12.55 2.34
N GLN A 64 -3.58 -13.00 2.96
CA GLN A 64 -3.28 -12.71 4.36
C GLN A 64 -2.93 -11.23 4.57
N GLN A 65 -2.16 -10.63 3.66
CA GLN A 65 -1.86 -9.20 3.65
C GLN A 65 -3.14 -8.38 3.47
N ARG A 66 -3.99 -8.74 2.49
CA ARG A 66 -5.30 -8.08 2.28
C ARG A 66 -6.17 -8.16 3.53
N ALA A 67 -6.26 -9.33 4.16
CA ALA A 67 -7.07 -9.51 5.37
C ALA A 67 -6.53 -8.68 6.54
N THR A 68 -5.21 -8.58 6.67
CA THR A 68 -4.54 -7.77 7.70
C THR A 68 -4.79 -6.29 7.50
N LEU A 69 -4.60 -5.78 6.28
CA LEU A 69 -4.88 -4.39 5.91
C LEU A 69 -6.36 -4.05 6.12
N SER A 70 -7.27 -4.94 5.71
CA SER A 70 -8.71 -4.76 5.92
C SER A 70 -9.05 -4.63 7.41
N ARG A 71 -8.44 -5.47 8.27
CA ARG A 71 -8.60 -5.36 9.74
C ARG A 71 -7.97 -4.11 10.33
N GLN A 72 -6.94 -3.54 9.71
CA GLN A 72 -6.35 -2.27 10.18
C GLN A 72 -7.25 -1.09 9.81
N VAL A 73 -7.76 -1.05 8.58
CA VAL A 73 -8.71 -0.03 8.13
C VAL A 73 -9.96 -0.04 8.99
N GLU A 74 -10.52 -1.21 9.29
CA GLU A 74 -11.72 -1.30 10.13
C GLU A 74 -11.47 -0.77 11.55
N ARG A 75 -10.35 -1.17 12.17
CA ARG A 75 -9.96 -0.63 13.48
C ARG A 75 -9.77 0.88 13.48
N GLN A 76 -9.22 1.44 12.41
CA GLN A 76 -9.06 2.89 12.28
C GLN A 76 -10.41 3.59 12.14
N ARG A 77 -11.35 3.03 11.37
CA ARG A 77 -12.71 3.57 11.23
C ARG A 77 -13.48 3.53 12.55
N ASP A 78 -13.41 2.42 13.27
CA ASP A 78 -14.02 2.30 14.60
C ASP A 78 -13.44 3.35 15.55
N ARG A 79 -12.11 3.54 15.53
CA ARG A 79 -11.46 4.55 16.35
C ARG A 79 -11.89 5.97 15.99
N ILE A 80 -12.01 6.30 14.70
CA ILE A 80 -12.52 7.59 14.23
C ILE A 80 -13.94 7.81 14.77
N LYS A 81 -14.81 6.80 14.61
CA LYS A 81 -16.20 6.88 15.07
C LYS A 81 -16.32 7.07 16.58
N ASP A 82 -15.48 6.40 17.36
CA ASP A 82 -15.42 6.60 18.81
C ASP A 82 -14.97 8.01 19.19
N LEU A 83 -13.97 8.55 18.48
CA LEU A 83 -13.47 9.91 18.68
C LEU A 83 -14.52 10.96 18.28
N GLU A 84 -15.21 10.75 17.15
CA GLU A 84 -16.33 11.60 16.71
C GLU A 84 -17.44 11.60 17.77
N ARG A 85 -17.81 10.43 18.30
CA ARG A 85 -18.80 10.33 19.37
C ARG A 85 -18.37 11.08 20.63
N GLN A 86 -17.10 11.01 21.02
CA GLN A 86 -16.56 11.75 22.17
C GLN A 86 -16.62 13.27 21.94
N LEU A 87 -16.31 13.73 20.72
CA LEU A 87 -16.37 15.13 20.34
C LEU A 87 -17.83 15.66 20.36
N GLU A 88 -18.75 14.91 19.76
CA GLU A 88 -20.18 15.22 19.77
C GLU A 88 -20.74 15.27 21.19
N GLN A 89 -20.39 14.30 22.03
CA GLN A 89 -20.83 14.28 23.43
C GLN A 89 -20.26 15.45 24.22
N THR A 90 -19.01 15.85 23.99
CA THR A 90 -18.38 16.99 24.67
C THR A 90 -19.09 18.30 24.28
N SER A 91 -19.27 18.55 22.99
CA SER A 91 -19.95 19.76 22.48
C SER A 91 -21.41 19.86 22.93
N GLN A 92 -22.16 18.76 22.89
CA GLN A 92 -23.53 18.73 23.40
C GLN A 92 -23.58 18.91 24.92
N SER A 93 -22.65 18.30 25.68
CA SER A 93 -22.60 18.44 27.14
C SER A 93 -22.29 19.87 27.58
N GLU A 94 -21.45 20.59 26.84
CA GLU A 94 -21.13 21.99 27.13
C GLU A 94 -22.30 22.91 26.81
N ILE A 95 -22.99 22.71 25.67
CA ILE A 95 -24.20 23.47 25.35
C ILE A 95 -25.25 23.23 26.45
N ALA A 96 -25.43 21.98 26.87
CA ALA A 96 -26.37 21.63 27.94
C ALA A 96 -25.98 22.27 29.28
N SER A 97 -24.69 22.27 29.64
CA SER A 97 -24.18 22.90 30.86
C SER A 97 -24.38 24.41 30.81
N PHE A 98 -24.06 25.05 29.68
CA PHE A 98 -24.23 26.49 29.48
C PHE A 98 -25.69 26.94 29.58
N VAL A 99 -26.62 26.17 29.00
CA VAL A 99 -28.07 26.43 29.11
C VAL A 99 -28.59 26.18 30.53
N THR A 100 -28.03 25.21 31.25
CA THR A 100 -28.38 24.93 32.65
C THR A 100 -27.92 26.07 33.57
N GLU A 101 -26.73 26.60 33.34
CA GLU A 101 -26.18 27.75 34.08
C GLU A 101 -26.87 29.07 33.71
N ASN A 102 -27.44 29.17 32.50
CA ASN A 102 -28.11 30.37 31.98
C ASN A 102 -29.51 30.04 31.43
N PRO A 103 -30.49 29.76 32.31
CA PRO A 103 -31.84 29.42 31.88
C PRO A 103 -32.50 30.58 31.12
N GLY A 104 -33.09 30.29 29.96
CA GLY A 104 -33.73 31.28 29.08
C GLY A 104 -32.77 31.99 28.11
N VAL A 105 -31.53 31.53 28.01
CA VAL A 105 -30.56 32.05 27.04
C VAL A 105 -31.06 31.88 25.59
N GLN A 106 -30.88 32.90 24.76
CA GLN A 106 -31.33 32.88 23.37
C GLN A 106 -30.30 32.20 22.47
N THR A 107 -30.77 31.59 21.38
CA THR A 107 -29.94 30.89 20.39
C THR A 107 -28.71 31.68 19.90
N PRO A 108 -28.76 33.00 19.64
CA PRO A 108 -27.58 33.75 19.21
C PRO A 108 -26.44 33.75 20.23
N VAL A 109 -26.77 33.75 21.53
CA VAL A 109 -25.78 33.75 22.62
C VAL A 109 -25.17 32.36 22.79
N ILE A 110 -25.93 31.30 22.55
CA ILE A 110 -25.42 29.92 22.52
C ILE A 110 -24.44 29.74 21.36
N ILE A 111 -24.78 30.25 20.17
CA ILE A 111 -23.90 30.19 18.98
C ILE A 111 -22.58 30.91 19.25
N GLN A 112 -22.62 32.10 19.87
CA GLN A 112 -21.42 32.84 20.23
C GLN A 112 -20.56 32.06 21.24
N HIS A 113 -21.16 31.48 22.28
CA HIS A 113 -20.43 30.69 23.27
C HIS A 113 -19.72 29.47 22.66
N VAL A 114 -20.37 28.78 21.73
CA VAL A 114 -19.75 27.68 20.96
C VAL A 114 -18.62 28.22 20.08
N ALA A 115 -18.85 29.33 19.37
CA ALA A 115 -17.83 29.95 18.51
C ALA A 115 -16.59 30.40 19.29
N ASP A 116 -16.74 30.87 20.53
CA ASP A 116 -15.61 31.31 21.37
C ASP A 116 -14.81 30.12 21.94
N THR A 117 -15.43 28.95 22.04
CA THR A 117 -14.78 27.72 22.58
C THR A 117 -14.23 26.80 21.48
N VAL A 118 -14.57 27.04 20.21
CA VAL A 118 -14.04 26.29 19.04
C VAL A 118 -12.55 26.58 18.77
N PRO A 119 -12.04 27.83 18.80
CA PRO A 119 -10.64 28.14 18.51
C PRO A 119 -9.63 27.39 19.39
N GLY A 120 -9.90 27.29 20.69
CA GLY A 120 -9.04 26.55 21.63
C GLY A 120 -8.97 25.04 21.33
N ARG A 121 -10.03 24.47 20.74
CA ARG A 121 -10.08 23.06 20.34
C ARG A 121 -9.44 22.81 18.98
N VAL A 122 -9.65 23.74 18.04
CA VAL A 122 -9.05 23.69 16.71
C VAL A 122 -7.52 23.82 16.79
N ALA A 123 -6.98 24.61 17.72
CA ALA A 123 -5.53 24.70 17.95
C ALA A 123 -4.90 23.32 18.27
N GLY A 124 -5.49 22.56 19.22
CA GLY A 124 -4.98 21.22 19.55
C GLY A 124 -5.13 20.19 18.43
N HIS A 125 -6.14 20.35 17.55
CA HIS A 125 -6.28 19.50 16.36
C HIS A 125 -5.28 19.87 15.27
N LEU A 126 -4.99 21.15 15.09
CA LEU A 126 -3.98 21.63 14.15
C LEU A 126 -2.58 21.18 14.57
N ASP A 127 -2.23 21.28 15.85
CA ASP A 127 -0.95 20.79 16.38
C ASP A 127 -0.77 19.27 16.17
N ALA A 128 -1.84 18.48 16.28
CA ALA A 128 -1.80 17.03 16.06
C ALA A 128 -1.69 16.65 14.57
N LEU A 129 -2.22 17.49 13.67
CA LEU A 129 -2.16 17.30 12.22
C LEU A 129 -0.85 17.84 11.63
N GLU A 130 -0.22 18.82 12.30
CA GLU A 130 1.06 19.41 11.92
C GLU A 130 2.16 18.34 11.89
N GLY A 131 2.82 18.19 10.74
CA GLY A 131 3.88 17.19 10.51
C GLY A 131 3.41 15.82 10.03
N SER A 132 2.09 15.55 9.97
CA SER A 132 1.55 14.28 9.42
C SER A 132 0.75 14.49 8.14
N LEU A 133 -0.17 15.45 8.14
CA LEU A 133 -1.08 15.75 7.04
C LEU A 133 -0.99 17.19 6.59
N ILE A 134 -0.64 18.10 7.49
CA ILE A 134 -0.50 19.52 7.19
C ILE A 134 0.86 20.04 7.67
N GLU A 135 1.39 21.04 6.99
CA GLU A 135 2.59 21.78 7.37
C GLU A 135 2.24 23.26 7.51
N ARG A 136 2.83 23.91 8.52
CA ARG A 136 2.69 25.35 8.72
C ARG A 136 3.80 26.10 8.00
N ARG A 137 3.44 26.85 6.95
CA ARG A 137 4.37 27.75 6.23
C ARG A 137 3.90 29.19 6.32
N ASP A 138 4.83 30.07 6.72
CA ASP A 138 4.72 31.53 6.87
C ASP A 138 3.59 32.06 7.76
N SER A 139 2.34 31.65 7.54
CA SER A 139 1.17 31.92 8.40
C SER A 139 -0.06 31.04 8.10
N GLY A 140 0.07 30.06 7.20
CA GLY A 140 -1.04 29.19 6.76
C GLY A 140 -0.73 27.70 6.89
N TYR A 141 -1.78 26.89 6.95
CA TYR A 141 -1.67 25.42 6.94
C TYR A 141 -1.86 24.90 5.51
N TYR A 142 -0.95 24.05 5.06
CA TYR A 142 -0.98 23.45 3.73
C TYR A 142 -0.90 21.92 3.83
N PRO A 143 -1.58 21.16 2.95
CA PRO A 143 -1.47 19.71 2.96
C PRO A 143 -0.07 19.26 2.53
N ILE A 144 0.50 18.27 3.22
CA ILE A 144 1.77 17.64 2.83
C ILE A 144 1.47 16.74 1.63
N ASN A 145 1.95 17.13 0.45
CA ASN A 145 1.79 16.33 -0.77
C ASN A 145 2.53 15.00 -0.61
N ALA A 146 1.93 13.91 -1.12
CA ALA A 146 2.47 12.56 -0.99
C ALA A 146 3.89 12.40 -1.60
N ASP A 147 4.29 13.29 -2.50
CA ASP A 147 5.62 13.31 -3.13
C ASP A 147 6.72 13.85 -2.19
N GLU A 148 6.40 14.65 -1.18
CA GLU A 148 7.36 15.19 -0.20
C GLU A 148 7.61 14.24 1.00
N ARG A 149 6.79 13.18 1.16
CA ARG A 149 6.98 12.17 2.24
C ARG A 149 8.28 11.38 2.09
N SER A 150 8.84 11.32 0.88
CA SER A 150 10.08 10.59 0.60
C SER A 150 11.34 11.33 1.05
N GLU A 151 11.31 12.66 1.23
CA GLU A 151 12.50 13.45 1.56
C GLU A 151 12.77 13.57 3.07
N MET A 152 11.72 13.53 3.92
CA MET A 152 11.90 13.61 5.38
C MET A 152 12.46 12.33 6.03
N SER A 153 12.38 11.16 5.37
CA SER A 153 13.02 9.93 5.87
C SER A 153 14.51 9.81 5.52
N GLN A 154 15.07 10.73 4.72
CA GLN A 154 16.49 10.68 4.31
C GLN A 154 17.40 11.65 5.08
N SER A 155 16.86 12.51 5.95
CA SER A 155 17.67 13.43 6.77
C SER A 155 17.82 12.93 8.22
N ALA A 156 18.33 11.71 8.38
CA ALA A 156 19.04 11.32 9.60
C ALA A 156 20.54 11.37 9.27
N PRO A 157 21.29 12.41 9.69
CA PRO A 157 22.73 12.43 9.45
C PRO A 157 23.38 11.39 10.36
N ASP A 158 23.89 10.36 9.71
CA ASP A 158 24.83 9.39 10.26
C ASP A 158 26.09 10.15 10.73
N LYS A 159 26.16 10.44 12.04
CA LYS A 159 27.41 10.82 12.71
C LYS A 159 27.97 9.56 13.36
N ILE A 160 28.73 8.79 12.60
CA ILE A 160 29.68 7.83 13.14
C ILE A 160 31.05 8.54 13.27
N GLN A 161 31.67 8.24 14.41
CA GLN A 161 32.90 8.79 15.00
C GLN A 161 34.14 8.69 14.11
#